data_AF-A0A7S3UQ37-F1
#
_entry.id   AF-A0A7S3UQ37-F1
#
_cell.length_a   1.000
_cell.length_b   1.000
_cell.length_c   1.000
_cell.angle_alpha   90.00
_cell.angle_beta   90.00
_cell.angle_gamma   90.00
#
_symmetry.space_group_name_H-M   'P 1'
#
loop_
_entity.id
_entity.type
_entity.pdbx_description
1 polymer ?
#
loop_
_entity_poly.entity_id
_entity_poly.type
_entity_poly.pdbx_seq_one_letter_code
_entity_poly.pdbx_strand_id
1 'polypeptide(L)'
;AARALARLCFAEMAKVTAIQHDGVDTLVELLRDPDAEIRAAALGALMGVTTVDEGKKAMVPAGGVPMLITLLSDPSRLVRLNAVKTVANVAAFPTIRQAYMEDPAALKALTLLERGEDDLLARHAGVAKRVVLWTP
;
A
#
# COMPACT_ATOMS: atom_id res chain seq x y z
N ALA A 1 20.01 18.30 -0.38
CA ALA A 1 19.48 18.56 -1.73
C ALA A 1 19.14 17.27 -2.49
N ALA A 2 20.07 16.31 -2.66
CA ALA A 2 19.84 15.07 -3.43
C ALA A 2 18.66 14.19 -2.94
N ARG A 3 18.42 14.06 -1.62
CA ARG A 3 17.28 13.30 -1.07
C ARG A 3 15.91 13.96 -1.30
N ALA A 4 15.85 15.29 -1.32
CA ALA A 4 14.61 16.01 -1.64
C ALA A 4 14.31 15.98 -3.14
N LEU A 5 15.35 16.05 -3.97
CA LEU A 5 15.29 15.80 -5.41
C LEU A 5 14.87 14.36 -5.71
N ALA A 6 15.37 13.34 -5.01
CA ALA A 6 14.90 11.97 -5.19
C ALA A 6 13.41 11.82 -4.84
N ARG A 7 12.94 12.42 -3.74
CA ARG A 7 11.51 12.42 -3.37
C ARG A 7 10.62 13.12 -4.40
N LEU A 8 11.05 14.26 -4.94
CA LEU A 8 10.33 15.00 -5.99
C LEU A 8 10.40 14.30 -7.35
N CYS A 9 11.55 13.73 -7.72
CA CYS A 9 11.73 12.94 -8.93
C CYS A 9 10.89 11.66 -8.88
N PHE A 10 10.80 10.97 -7.73
CA PHE A 10 9.93 9.81 -7.59
C PHE A 10 8.44 10.17 -7.63
N ALA A 11 8.02 11.28 -7.03
CA ALA A 11 6.62 11.70 -7.06
C ALA A 11 6.15 12.16 -8.46
N GLU A 12 7.00 12.88 -9.20
CA GLU A 12 6.70 13.32 -10.57
C GLU A 12 6.91 12.20 -11.60
N MET A 13 7.96 11.39 -11.49
CA MET A 13 8.10 10.18 -12.32
C MET A 13 6.99 9.17 -12.00
N ALA A 14 6.53 9.02 -10.75
CA ALA A 14 5.39 8.14 -10.46
C ALA A 14 4.10 8.60 -11.14
N LYS A 15 3.87 9.90 -11.36
CA LYS A 15 2.70 10.37 -12.12
C LYS A 15 2.82 10.12 -13.63
N VAL A 16 4.02 10.27 -14.20
CA VAL A 16 4.26 10.14 -15.64
C VAL A 16 4.50 8.69 -16.07
N THR A 17 5.12 7.87 -15.22
CA THR A 17 5.46 6.45 -15.47
C THR A 17 4.34 5.49 -15.03
N ALA A 18 3.30 5.96 -14.31
CA ALA A 18 2.19 5.13 -13.80
C ALA A 18 1.33 4.42 -14.86
N ILE A 19 1.37 4.85 -16.12
CA ILE A 19 0.51 4.29 -17.18
C ILE A 19 1.32 3.63 -18.30
N GLN A 20 2.65 3.78 -18.29
CA GLN A 20 3.53 3.16 -19.28
C GLN A 20 4.38 2.06 -18.62
N HIS A 21 3.98 0.81 -18.89
CA HIS A 21 4.74 -0.44 -18.80
C HIS A 21 5.82 -0.50 -17.69
N ASP A 22 5.47 -1.11 -16.55
CA ASP A 22 6.37 -1.54 -15.44
C ASP A 22 6.57 -0.56 -14.26
N GLY A 23 5.81 0.55 -14.23
CA GLY A 23 5.83 1.49 -13.10
C GLY A 23 5.37 0.87 -11.78
N VAL A 24 4.37 -0.01 -11.80
CA VAL A 24 3.86 -0.67 -10.57
C VAL A 24 4.86 -1.71 -10.06
N ASP A 25 5.47 -2.50 -10.93
CA ASP A 25 6.48 -3.50 -10.55
C ASP A 25 7.67 -2.84 -9.86
N THR A 26 8.20 -1.76 -10.45
CA THR A 26 9.29 -0.97 -9.86
C THR A 26 8.92 -0.44 -8.47
N LEU A 27 7.72 0.10 -8.32
CA LEU A 27 7.25 0.61 -7.03
C LEU A 27 7.09 -0.52 -5.98
N VAL A 28 6.62 -1.70 -6.39
CA VAL A 28 6.53 -2.87 -5.51
C VAL A 28 7.92 -3.41 -5.12
N GLU A 29 8.90 -3.32 -6.01
CA GLU A 29 10.30 -3.65 -5.66
C GLU A 29 10.87 -2.72 -4.59
N LEU A 30 10.63 -1.41 -4.71
CA LEU A 30 11.08 -0.41 -3.74
C LEU A 30 10.45 -0.57 -2.35
N LEU A 31 9.33 -1.30 -2.23
CA LEU A 31 8.76 -1.67 -0.93
C LEU A 31 9.67 -2.62 -0.12
N ARG A 32 10.72 -3.20 -0.74
CA ARG A 32 11.71 -4.06 -0.08
C ARG A 32 12.99 -3.31 0.29
N ASP A 33 13.08 -2.01 -0.01
CA ASP A 33 14.27 -1.22 0.28
C ASP A 33 14.57 -1.19 1.78
N PRO A 34 15.84 -1.30 2.22
CA PRO A 34 16.20 -1.22 3.63
C PRO A 34 15.82 0.11 4.29
N ASP A 35 15.76 1.21 3.55
CA ASP A 35 15.39 2.54 4.04
C ASP A 35 13.86 2.67 4.14
N ALA A 36 13.37 2.89 5.37
CA ALA A 36 11.95 3.09 5.64
C ALA A 36 11.37 4.32 4.92
N GLU A 37 12.19 5.34 4.65
CA GLU A 37 11.76 6.52 3.91
C GLU A 37 11.52 6.21 2.43
N ILE A 38 12.31 5.31 1.84
CA ILE A 38 12.11 4.84 0.47
C ILE A 38 10.84 4.01 0.39
N ARG A 39 10.64 3.07 1.32
CA ARG A 39 9.39 2.28 1.41
C ARG A 39 8.15 3.18 1.57
N ALA A 40 8.23 4.18 2.45
CA ALA A 40 7.13 5.12 2.68
C ALA A 40 6.82 5.98 1.44
N ALA A 41 7.84 6.43 0.71
CA ALA A 41 7.69 7.17 -0.54
C ALA A 41 7.08 6.30 -1.66
N ALA A 42 7.55 5.07 -1.79
CA ALA A 42 7.01 4.10 -2.75
C ALA A 42 5.52 3.80 -2.49
N LEU A 43 5.11 3.64 -1.22
CA LEU A 43 3.69 3.53 -0.86
C LEU A 43 2.89 4.78 -1.25
N GLY A 44 3.44 5.97 -1.02
CA GLY A 44 2.81 7.24 -1.42
C GLY A 44 2.60 7.33 -2.94
N ALA A 45 3.60 6.91 -3.71
CA ALA A 45 3.51 6.79 -5.16
C ALA A 45 2.45 5.75 -5.59
N LEU A 46 2.45 4.56 -4.96
CA LEU A 46 1.46 3.51 -5.22
C LEU A 46 0.03 3.99 -4.96
N MET A 47 -0.20 4.78 -3.91
CA MET A 47 -1.52 5.38 -3.68
C MET A 47 -1.96 6.28 -4.84
N GLY A 48 -1.03 7.02 -5.45
CA GLY A 48 -1.31 7.86 -6.62
C GLY A 48 -1.67 7.04 -7.86
N VAL A 49 -0.88 6.00 -8.18
CA VAL A 49 -1.10 5.18 -9.38
C VAL A 49 -2.33 4.27 -9.25
N THR A 50 -2.70 3.88 -8.03
CA THR A 50 -3.87 3.04 -7.75
C THR A 50 -5.17 3.82 -7.56
N THR A 51 -5.21 5.10 -7.96
CA THR A 51 -6.45 5.88 -8.03
C THR A 51 -7.38 5.41 -9.15
N VAL A 52 -6.81 4.89 -10.24
CA VAL A 52 -7.53 4.29 -11.38
C VAL A 52 -7.48 2.76 -11.32
N ASP A 53 -8.40 2.11 -12.04
CA ASP A 53 -8.54 0.65 -11.98
C ASP A 53 -7.39 -0.10 -12.66
N GLU A 54 -6.75 0.49 -13.68
CA GLU A 54 -5.57 -0.06 -14.34
C GLU A 54 -4.41 -0.22 -13.35
N GLY A 55 -4.16 0.80 -12.53
CA GLY A 55 -3.12 0.75 -11.50
C GLY A 55 -3.45 -0.27 -10.41
N LYS A 56 -4.73 -0.40 -10.01
CA LYS A 56 -5.16 -1.45 -9.08
C LYS A 56 -4.95 -2.84 -9.70
N LYS A 57 -5.36 -3.07 -10.96
CA LYS A 57 -5.20 -4.35 -11.65
C LYS A 57 -3.74 -4.79 -11.72
N ALA A 58 -2.82 -3.85 -11.94
CA ALA A 58 -1.38 -4.13 -12.01
C ALA A 58 -0.76 -4.58 -10.66
N MET A 59 -1.39 -4.27 -9.52
CA MET A 59 -0.89 -4.70 -8.20
C MET A 59 -0.86 -6.22 -8.01
N VAL A 60 -1.76 -6.95 -8.68
CA VAL A 60 -1.86 -8.41 -8.55
C VAL A 60 -0.67 -9.11 -9.21
N PRO A 61 -0.41 -8.94 -10.53
CA PRO A 61 0.75 -9.57 -11.17
C PRO A 61 2.08 -9.06 -10.63
N ALA A 62 2.17 -7.81 -10.15
CA ALA A 62 3.37 -7.25 -9.54
C ALA A 62 3.70 -7.84 -8.15
N GLY A 63 2.84 -8.68 -7.56
CA GLY A 63 3.01 -9.19 -6.21
C GLY A 63 2.82 -8.12 -5.12
N GLY A 64 2.12 -7.03 -5.44
CA GLY A 64 1.89 -5.92 -4.52
C GLY A 64 0.98 -6.28 -3.34
N VAL A 65 0.01 -7.19 -3.53
CA VAL A 65 -0.89 -7.65 -2.45
C VAL A 65 -0.14 -8.31 -1.29
N PRO A 66 0.63 -9.40 -1.48
CA PRO A 66 1.39 -10.02 -0.38
C PRO A 66 2.46 -9.08 0.21
N MET A 67 3.02 -8.18 -0.61
CA MET A 67 3.97 -7.18 -0.13
C MET A 67 3.31 -6.19 0.84
N LEU A 68 2.11 -5.69 0.52
CA LEU A 68 1.36 -4.79 1.39
C LEU A 68 0.97 -5.46 2.72
N ILE A 69 0.58 -6.75 2.71
CA ILE A 69 0.29 -7.51 3.94
C ILE A 69 1.51 -7.53 4.85
N THR A 70 2.69 -7.79 4.29
CA THR A 70 3.96 -7.79 5.03
C THR A 70 4.22 -6.42 5.69
N LEU A 71 4.01 -5.32 4.95
CA LEU A 71 4.27 -3.96 5.45
C LEU A 71 3.29 -3.49 6.53
N LEU A 72 2.16 -4.16 6.75
CA LEU A 72 1.30 -3.90 7.90
C LEU A 72 2.02 -4.16 9.24
N SER A 73 3.08 -4.98 9.21
CA SER A 73 3.93 -5.28 10.37
C SER A 73 5.32 -4.63 10.29
N ASP A 74 5.53 -3.65 9.40
CA ASP A 74 6.82 -2.95 9.26
C ASP A 74 7.23 -2.28 10.58
N PRO A 75 8.53 -2.28 10.98
CA PRO A 75 8.97 -1.59 12.19
C PRO A 75 8.70 -0.08 12.17
N SER A 76 8.71 0.55 10.98
CA SER A 76 8.42 1.98 10.82
C SER A 76 6.92 2.26 10.90
N ARG A 77 6.54 3.10 11.87
CA ARG A 77 5.17 3.61 12.02
C ARG A 77 4.66 4.28 10.73
N LEU A 78 5.52 5.06 10.06
CA LEU A 78 5.14 5.76 8.84
C LEU A 78 4.82 4.78 7.71
N VAL A 79 5.63 3.73 7.57
CA VAL A 79 5.40 2.67 6.57
C VAL A 79 4.10 1.93 6.87
N ARG A 80 3.85 1.53 8.13
CA ARG A 80 2.58 0.89 8.51
C ARG A 80 1.36 1.77 8.18
N LEU A 81 1.42 3.06 8.50
CA LEU A 81 0.33 4.00 8.22
C LEU A 81 0.05 4.12 6.73
N ASN A 82 1.10 4.24 5.91
CA ASN A 82 0.95 4.33 4.46
C ASN A 82 0.49 2.99 3.86
N ALA A 83 0.94 1.85 4.40
CA ALA A 83 0.51 0.53 3.97
C ALA A 83 -0.99 0.33 4.22
N VAL A 84 -1.47 0.64 5.43
CA VAL A 84 -2.91 0.57 5.77
C VAL A 84 -3.77 1.44 4.85
N LYS A 85 -3.33 2.67 4.57
CA LYS A 85 -4.02 3.56 3.63
C LYS A 85 -4.04 3.00 2.21
N THR A 86 -2.92 2.43 1.78
CA THR A 86 -2.80 1.80 0.45
C THR A 86 -3.71 0.59 0.34
N VAL A 87 -3.75 -0.28 1.37
CA VAL A 87 -4.67 -1.43 1.46
C VAL A 87 -6.12 -0.96 1.30
N ALA A 88 -6.55 0.07 2.04
CA ALA A 88 -7.91 0.61 1.92
C ALA A 88 -8.21 1.11 0.49
N ASN A 89 -7.23 1.72 -0.18
CA ASN A 89 -7.37 2.21 -1.55
C ASN A 89 -7.51 1.06 -2.57
N VAL A 90 -6.62 0.08 -2.52
CA VAL A 90 -6.59 -1.02 -3.50
C VAL A 90 -7.70 -2.06 -3.28
N ALA A 91 -8.16 -2.24 -2.03
CA ALA A 91 -9.28 -3.13 -1.69
C ALA A 91 -10.65 -2.63 -2.19
N ALA A 92 -10.72 -1.43 -2.78
CA ALA A 92 -11.89 -1.05 -3.58
C ALA A 92 -12.05 -1.95 -4.82
N PHE A 93 -10.96 -2.52 -5.34
CA PHE A 93 -10.98 -3.43 -6.48
C PHE A 93 -11.38 -4.85 -6.05
N PRO A 94 -12.41 -5.48 -6.64
CA PRO A 94 -12.97 -6.76 -6.15
C PRO A 94 -11.96 -7.89 -6.01
N THR A 95 -11.08 -8.10 -6.99
CA THR A 95 -10.07 -9.17 -6.95
C THR A 95 -9.08 -9.00 -5.81
N ILE A 96 -8.65 -7.77 -5.53
CA ILE A 96 -7.74 -7.47 -4.42
C ILE A 96 -8.46 -7.57 -3.08
N ARG A 97 -9.71 -7.11 -3.01
CA ARG A 97 -10.56 -7.25 -1.82
C ARG A 97 -10.69 -8.71 -1.42
N GLN A 98 -11.02 -9.57 -2.38
CA GLN A 98 -11.15 -11.01 -2.17
C GLN A 98 -9.83 -11.61 -1.65
N ALA A 99 -8.69 -11.26 -2.26
CA ALA A 99 -7.38 -11.74 -1.81
C ALA A 99 -7.08 -11.37 -0.34
N TYR A 100 -7.39 -10.15 0.09
CA TYR A 100 -7.23 -9.77 1.51
C TYR A 100 -8.23 -10.45 2.44
N MET A 101 -9.45 -10.70 1.97
CA MET A 101 -10.50 -11.37 2.76
C MET A 101 -10.15 -12.85 2.99
N GLU A 102 -9.54 -13.50 2.00
CA GLU A 102 -9.13 -14.91 2.05
C GLU A 102 -7.80 -15.13 2.79
N ASP A 103 -7.00 -14.08 3.01
CA ASP A 103 -5.72 -14.16 3.72
C ASP A 103 -5.87 -13.91 5.24
N PRO A 104 -5.70 -14.94 6.09
CA PRO A 104 -5.82 -14.79 7.54
C PRO A 104 -4.77 -13.84 8.13
N ALA A 105 -3.57 -13.74 7.52
CA ALA A 105 -2.51 -12.85 7.99
C ALA A 105 -2.90 -11.39 7.75
N ALA A 106 -3.55 -11.07 6.63
CA ALA A 106 -4.08 -9.73 6.38
C ALA A 106 -5.12 -9.32 7.44
N LEU A 107 -6.12 -10.18 7.68
CA LEU A 107 -7.19 -9.90 8.65
C LEU A 107 -6.65 -9.79 10.09
N LYS A 108 -5.69 -10.65 10.46
CA LYS A 108 -5.01 -10.59 11.75
C LYS A 108 -4.23 -9.28 11.89
N ALA A 109 -3.43 -8.91 10.90
CA ALA A 109 -2.62 -7.69 10.93
C ALA A 109 -3.52 -6.44 11.06
N LEU A 110 -4.57 -6.32 10.25
CA LEU A 110 -5.52 -5.21 10.34
C LEU A 110 -6.22 -5.15 11.71
N THR A 111 -6.58 -6.30 12.29
CA THR A 111 -7.21 -6.36 13.63
C THR A 111 -6.25 -5.96 14.74
N LEU A 112 -4.97 -6.34 14.65
CA LEU A 112 -3.96 -5.93 15.63
C LEU A 112 -3.72 -4.42 15.56
N LEU A 113 -3.63 -3.86 14.34
CA LEU A 113 -3.45 -2.43 14.14
C LEU A 113 -4.66 -1.62 14.62
N GLU A 114 -5.89 -2.10 14.35
CA GLU A 114 -7.15 -1.51 14.80
C GLU A 114 -7.27 -1.43 16.33
N ARG A 115 -6.65 -2.37 17.05
CA ARG A 115 -6.66 -2.44 18.52
C ARG A 115 -5.39 -1.87 19.17
N GLY A 116 -4.48 -1.32 18.38
CA GLY A 116 -3.23 -0.76 18.88
C GLY A 116 -3.42 0.58 19.60
N GLU A 117 -2.40 1.01 20.34
CA GLU A 117 -2.39 2.26 21.11
C GLU A 117 -2.26 3.52 20.22
N ASP A 118 -1.90 3.36 18.95
CA ASP A 118 -1.77 4.47 18.00
C ASP A 118 -3.11 4.79 17.36
N ASP A 119 -3.81 5.78 17.92
CA ASP A 119 -5.16 6.21 17.50
C ASP A 119 -5.29 6.43 15.99
N LEU A 120 -4.29 7.06 15.37
CA LEU A 120 -4.33 7.35 13.94
C LEU A 120 -4.25 6.05 13.13
N LEU A 121 -3.35 5.16 13.51
CA LEU A 121 -3.16 3.88 12.85
C LEU A 121 -4.38 2.98 13.05
N ALA A 122 -4.91 2.94 14.28
CA ALA A 122 -6.10 2.20 14.65
C ALA A 122 -7.32 2.62 13.82
N ARG A 123 -7.56 3.94 13.71
CA ARG A 123 -8.64 4.49 12.88
C ARG A 123 -8.51 4.08 11.42
N HIS A 124 -7.32 4.19 10.83
CA HIS A 124 -7.12 3.82 9.43
C HIS A 124 -7.22 2.31 9.22
N ALA A 125 -6.78 1.49 10.18
CA ALA A 125 -6.90 0.05 10.12
C ALA A 125 -8.36 -0.40 10.17
N GLY A 126 -9.18 0.22 11.02
CA GLY A 126 -10.63 -0.02 11.04
C GLY A 126 -11.32 0.37 9.73
N VAL A 127 -10.90 1.45 9.07
CA VAL A 127 -11.36 1.79 7.72
C VAL A 127 -10.97 0.71 6.71
N ALA A 128 -9.68 0.36 6.65
CA ALA A 128 -9.16 -0.63 5.72
C ALA A 128 -9.86 -1.99 5.89
N LYS A 129 -10.04 -2.45 7.12
CA LYS A 129 -10.72 -3.70 7.45
C LYS A 129 -12.19 -3.70 7.02
N ARG A 130 -12.93 -2.60 7.20
CA ARG A 130 -14.31 -2.49 6.71
C ARG A 130 -14.38 -2.56 5.18
N VAL A 131 -13.44 -1.93 4.48
CA VAL A 131 -13.37 -2.02 3.00
C VAL A 131 -13.05 -3.45 2.57
N VAL A 132 -12.08 -4.11 3.22
CA VAL A 132 -11.71 -5.50 2.95
C VAL A 132 -12.88 -6.46 3.17
N LEU A 133 -13.63 -6.28 4.26
CA LEU A 133 -14.74 -7.16 4.63
C LEU A 133 -16.07 -6.82 3.93
N TRP A 134 -16.09 -5.80 3.07
CA TRP A 134 -17.33 -5.39 2.40
C TRP A 134 -17.78 -6.43 1.36
N THR A 135 -19.02 -6.87 1.50
CA THR A 135 -19.74 -7.72 0.54
C THR A 135 -20.95 -6.96 -0.01
N PRO A 136 -21.19 -6.95 -1.34
CA PRO A 136 -22.34 -6.28 -1.94
C PRO A 136 -23.70 -6.85 -1.51
#